data_AF-A0A7V3FVT8-F1
#
_entry.id   AF-A0A7V3FVT8-F1
#
_cell.length_a   1.000
_cell.length_b   1.000
_cell.length_c   1.000
_cell.angle_alpha   90.00
_cell.angle_beta   90.00
_cell.angle_gamma   90.00
#
_symmetry.space_group_name_H-M   'P 1'
#
loop_
_entity.id
_entity.type
_entity.pdbx_description
1 polymer ?
#
loop_
_entity_poly.entity_id
_entity_poly.type
_entity_poly.pdbx_seq_one_letter_code
_entity_poly.pdbx_strand_id
1 'polypeptide(L)'
;MYYYAGLYYRNIKNFKLFENYLQTAVEKGDSYAMIILASTFKRDNKYDLAEKYYVMALNKGNNSAHYFLGSIYKANKKWDLAIKHFMESSKLGIDKALYKIDNIFYKINKRESKDNAIKIYDQAIELGIISAPRYLADLYSKYYEQDLAEKYYLMAFENGTLTSVNWVCNIFNNNPVRALLLLKMLNSQTSEMKRLKMKSL
;
A
#
# COMPACT_ATOMS: atom_id res chain seq x y z
N MET A 1 -12.51 11.31 -21.56
CA MET A 1 -11.86 12.22 -22.54
C MET A 1 -11.07 13.35 -21.86
N TYR A 2 -11.59 13.95 -20.77
CA TYR A 2 -10.98 15.13 -20.13
C TYR A 2 -9.62 14.88 -19.42
N TYR A 3 -9.40 13.70 -18.84
CA TYR A 3 -8.13 13.32 -18.18
C TYR A 3 -6.90 13.42 -19.11
N TYR A 4 -6.97 12.81 -20.29
CA TYR A 4 -5.85 12.78 -21.24
C TYR A 4 -5.57 14.16 -21.84
N ALA A 5 -6.61 14.95 -22.10
CA ALA A 5 -6.45 16.34 -22.54
C ALA A 5 -5.76 17.19 -21.46
N GLY A 6 -6.11 17.03 -20.19
CA GLY A 6 -5.43 17.71 -19.08
C GLY A 6 -3.94 17.38 -19.02
N LEU A 7 -3.56 16.10 -19.08
CA LEU A 7 -2.15 15.70 -19.10
C LEU A 7 -1.39 16.27 -20.30
N TYR A 8 -2.02 16.35 -21.46
CA TYR A 8 -1.45 16.95 -22.66
C TYR A 8 -1.11 18.44 -22.46
N TYR A 9 -2.04 19.24 -21.93
CA TYR A 9 -1.79 20.68 -21.69
C TYR A 9 -0.75 20.96 -20.61
N ARG A 10 -0.66 20.09 -19.58
CA ARG A 10 0.40 20.16 -18.58
C ARG A 10 1.79 19.95 -19.20
N ASN A 11 1.92 19.03 -20.15
CA ASN A 11 3.18 18.76 -20.84
C ASN A 11 3.64 19.92 -21.74
N ILE A 12 2.70 20.69 -22.29
CA ILE A 12 2.97 21.87 -23.13
C ILE A 12 3.20 23.15 -22.27
N LYS A 13 3.31 23.01 -20.94
CA LYS A 13 3.52 24.10 -19.95
C LYS A 13 2.47 25.22 -19.96
N ASN A 14 1.29 25.02 -20.56
CA ASN A 14 0.20 25.98 -20.45
C ASN A 14 -0.62 25.71 -19.19
N PHE A 15 -0.12 26.19 -18.05
CA PHE A 15 -0.71 25.94 -16.73
C PHE A 15 -2.13 26.49 -16.59
N LYS A 16 -2.42 27.66 -17.17
CA LYS A 16 -3.74 28.31 -17.01
C LYS A 16 -4.84 27.57 -17.77
N LEU A 17 -4.52 27.10 -18.98
CA LEU A 17 -5.46 26.29 -19.76
C LEU A 17 -5.70 24.93 -19.08
N PHE A 18 -4.64 24.32 -18.53
CA PHE A 18 -4.74 23.08 -17.74
C PHE A 18 -5.66 23.22 -16.52
N GLU A 19 -5.53 24.31 -15.75
CA GLU A 19 -6.39 24.58 -14.59
C GLU A 19 -7.86 24.73 -14.98
N ASN A 20 -8.16 25.50 -16.04
CA ASN A 20 -9.54 25.65 -16.53
C ASN A 20 -10.16 24.32 -16.96
N TYR A 21 -9.38 23.46 -17.64
CA TYR A 21 -9.84 22.14 -18.03
C TYR A 21 -10.11 21.22 -16.83
N LEU A 22 -9.21 21.22 -15.84
CA LEU A 22 -9.42 20.47 -14.60
C LEU A 22 -10.67 20.93 -13.87
N GLN A 23 -10.88 22.24 -13.76
CA GLN A 23 -12.04 22.81 -13.08
C GLN A 23 -13.35 22.35 -13.76
N THR A 24 -13.41 22.44 -15.10
CA THR A 24 -14.58 21.96 -15.87
C THR A 24 -14.82 20.45 -15.67
N ALA A 25 -13.75 19.65 -15.64
CA ALA A 25 -13.88 18.20 -15.43
C ALA A 25 -14.35 17.87 -14.00
N VAL A 26 -13.89 18.62 -13.01
CA VAL A 26 -14.34 18.51 -11.62
C VAL A 26 -15.83 18.86 -11.49
N GLU A 27 -16.28 19.92 -12.15
CA GLU A 27 -17.71 20.31 -12.20
C GLU A 27 -18.58 19.21 -12.81
N LYS A 28 -18.04 18.51 -13.81
CA LYS A 28 -18.68 17.33 -14.42
C LYS A 28 -18.58 16.05 -13.57
N GLY A 29 -17.96 16.12 -12.40
CA GLY A 29 -17.85 15.00 -11.46
C GLY A 29 -16.72 14.01 -11.75
N ASP A 30 -15.74 14.36 -12.59
CA ASP A 30 -14.58 13.52 -12.87
C ASP A 30 -13.67 13.40 -11.63
N SER A 31 -13.70 12.22 -11.01
CA SER A 31 -12.94 11.94 -9.78
C SER A 31 -11.43 11.90 -9.99
N TYR A 32 -10.94 11.59 -11.21
CA TYR A 32 -9.52 11.66 -11.53
C TYR A 32 -9.07 13.11 -11.67
N ALA A 33 -9.89 13.97 -12.26
CA ALA A 33 -9.63 15.41 -12.29
C ALA A 33 -9.57 16.00 -10.88
N MET A 34 -10.44 15.56 -9.96
CA MET A 34 -10.39 15.93 -8.54
C MET A 34 -9.05 15.52 -7.90
N ILE A 35 -8.57 14.30 -8.15
CA ILE A 35 -7.26 13.83 -7.63
C ILE A 35 -6.09 14.66 -8.20
N ILE A 36 -6.12 14.98 -9.49
CA ILE A 36 -5.05 15.77 -10.12
C ILE A 36 -5.04 17.18 -9.54
N LEU A 37 -6.20 17.83 -9.45
CA LEU A 37 -6.33 19.17 -8.90
C LEU A 37 -5.88 19.23 -7.44
N ALA A 38 -6.31 18.26 -6.63
CA ALA A 38 -5.84 18.09 -5.26
C ALA A 38 -4.31 17.93 -5.18
N SER A 39 -3.72 17.16 -6.10
CA SER A 39 -2.27 16.95 -6.15
C SER A 39 -1.50 18.23 -6.49
N THR A 40 -2.08 19.09 -7.33
CA THR A 40 -1.57 20.44 -7.60
C THR A 40 -1.58 21.29 -6.33
N PHE A 41 -2.72 21.35 -5.63
CA PHE A 41 -2.81 22.08 -4.35
C PHE A 41 -1.84 21.58 -3.30
N LYS A 42 -1.68 20.26 -3.19
CA LYS A 42 -0.71 19.65 -2.27
C LYS A 42 0.72 20.08 -2.58
N ARG A 43 1.12 20.09 -3.86
CA ARG A 43 2.47 20.53 -4.28
C ARG A 43 2.71 21.98 -3.88
N ASP A 44 1.67 22.80 -3.94
CA ASP A 44 1.72 24.21 -3.58
C ASP A 44 1.49 24.43 -2.07
N ASN A 45 1.59 23.38 -1.25
CA ASN A 45 1.38 23.36 0.20
C ASN A 45 -0.01 23.83 0.68
N LYS A 46 -1.00 23.87 -0.22
CA LYS A 46 -2.41 24.18 0.10
C LYS A 46 -3.14 22.92 0.54
N TYR A 47 -2.75 22.39 1.70
CA TYR A 47 -3.22 21.08 2.17
C TYR A 47 -4.72 20.99 2.40
N ASP A 48 -5.37 22.03 2.91
CA ASP A 48 -6.82 22.03 3.16
C ASP A 48 -7.63 21.91 1.85
N LEU A 49 -7.18 22.61 0.80
CA LEU A 49 -7.79 22.50 -0.53
C LEU A 49 -7.54 21.11 -1.12
N ALA A 50 -6.32 20.60 -1.00
CA ALA A 50 -6.00 19.27 -1.47
C ALA A 50 -6.84 18.18 -0.77
N GLU A 51 -6.99 18.27 0.55
CA GLU A 51 -7.83 17.39 1.35
C GLU A 51 -9.28 17.43 0.87
N LYS A 52 -9.86 18.63 0.71
CA LYS A 52 -11.22 18.81 0.18
C LYS A 52 -11.43 18.06 -1.13
N TYR A 53 -10.55 18.24 -2.11
CA TYR A 53 -10.71 17.60 -3.42
C TYR A 53 -10.46 16.09 -3.39
N TYR A 54 -9.54 15.59 -2.55
CA TYR A 54 -9.40 14.13 -2.37
C TYR A 54 -10.62 13.50 -1.69
N VAL A 55 -11.23 14.16 -0.69
CA VAL A 55 -12.50 13.72 -0.08
C VAL A 55 -13.63 13.73 -1.11
N MET A 56 -13.71 14.76 -1.96
CA MET A 56 -14.67 14.77 -3.07
C MET A 56 -14.48 13.58 -4.02
N ALA A 57 -13.23 13.21 -4.33
CA ALA A 57 -12.94 12.04 -5.15
C ALA A 57 -13.37 10.72 -4.48
N LEU A 58 -13.19 10.58 -3.16
CA LEU A 58 -13.71 9.44 -2.39
C LEU A 58 -15.25 9.37 -2.44
N ASN A 59 -15.93 10.50 -2.28
CA ASN A 59 -17.40 10.58 -2.37
C ASN A 59 -17.93 10.21 -3.78
N LYS A 60 -17.06 10.25 -4.80
CA LYS A 60 -17.34 9.78 -6.17
C LYS A 60 -16.87 8.34 -6.41
N GLY A 61 -16.51 7.60 -5.36
CA GLY A 61 -16.09 6.20 -5.41
C GLY A 61 -14.63 5.98 -5.85
N ASN A 62 -13.83 7.04 -5.98
CA ASN A 62 -12.43 6.90 -6.37
C ASN A 62 -11.55 6.63 -5.14
N ASN A 63 -11.53 5.38 -4.72
CA ASN A 63 -10.84 4.93 -3.51
C ASN A 63 -9.30 5.09 -3.58
N SER A 64 -8.72 5.35 -4.76
CA SER A 64 -7.29 5.68 -4.87
C SER A 64 -6.93 6.99 -4.12
N ALA A 65 -7.91 7.86 -3.86
CA ALA A 65 -7.75 9.07 -3.07
C ALA A 65 -7.31 8.80 -1.61
N HIS A 66 -7.56 7.60 -1.07
CA HIS A 66 -7.07 7.22 0.26
C HIS A 66 -5.54 7.33 0.38
N TYR A 67 -4.80 6.85 -0.62
CA TYR A 67 -3.33 6.95 -0.63
C TYR A 67 -2.84 8.41 -0.54
N PHE A 68 -3.53 9.31 -1.25
CA PHE A 68 -3.16 10.71 -1.30
C PHE A 68 -3.53 11.47 -0.02
N LEU A 69 -4.69 11.19 0.57
CA LEU A 69 -5.07 11.71 1.89
C LEU A 69 -4.08 11.25 2.97
N GLY A 70 -3.72 9.97 2.98
CA GLY A 70 -2.69 9.45 3.89
C GLY A 70 -1.37 10.22 3.74
N SER A 71 -1.02 10.59 2.50
CA SER A 71 0.18 11.39 2.23
C SER A 71 0.09 12.84 2.72
N ILE A 72 -1.08 13.47 2.68
CA ILE A 72 -1.30 14.81 3.27
C ILE A 72 -1.16 14.74 4.78
N TYR A 73 -1.88 13.81 5.42
CA TYR A 73 -1.85 13.69 6.88
C TYR A 73 -0.46 13.35 7.39
N LYS A 74 0.29 12.52 6.66
CA LYS A 74 1.70 12.24 6.92
C LYS A 74 2.57 13.50 6.82
N ALA A 75 2.36 14.35 5.82
CA ALA A 75 3.09 15.62 5.68
C ALA A 75 2.81 16.55 6.86
N ASN A 76 1.56 16.57 7.34
CA ASN A 76 1.11 17.35 8.49
C ASN A 76 1.35 16.66 9.85
N LYS A 77 2.10 15.56 9.89
CA LYS A 77 2.39 14.75 11.09
C LYS A 77 1.15 14.25 11.85
N LYS A 78 0.00 14.19 11.19
CA LYS A 78 -1.24 13.58 11.71
C LYS A 78 -1.17 12.06 11.48
N TRP A 79 -0.36 11.38 12.28
CA TRP A 79 0.03 9.98 12.03
C TRP A 79 -1.15 9.00 12.03
N ASP A 80 -2.06 9.10 12.98
CA ASP A 80 -3.19 8.16 13.10
C ASP A 80 -4.12 8.24 11.87
N LEU A 81 -4.42 9.47 11.43
CA LEU A 81 -5.18 9.71 10.19
C LEU A 81 -4.42 9.19 8.97
N ALA A 82 -3.11 9.40 8.92
CA ALA A 82 -2.30 8.90 7.82
C ALA A 82 -2.35 7.37 7.74
N ILE A 83 -2.18 6.68 8.87
CA ILE A 83 -2.24 5.21 8.97
C ILE A 83 -3.61 4.72 8.55
N LYS A 84 -4.70 5.30 9.06
CA LYS A 84 -6.08 4.95 8.67
C LYS A 84 -6.28 5.00 7.16
N HIS A 85 -5.87 6.09 6.51
CA HIS A 85 -6.04 6.23 5.07
C HIS A 85 -5.10 5.31 4.26
N PHE A 86 -3.88 5.07 4.73
CA PHE A 86 -3.01 4.08 4.09
C PHE A 86 -3.53 2.65 4.24
N MET A 87 -4.16 2.28 5.36
CA MET A 87 -4.79 0.98 5.54
C MET A 87 -5.93 0.76 4.54
N GLU A 88 -6.82 1.75 4.35
CA GLU A 88 -7.86 1.67 3.32
C GLU A 88 -7.25 1.55 1.92
N SER A 89 -6.17 2.27 1.64
CA SER A 89 -5.45 2.13 0.37
C SER A 89 -4.82 0.75 0.18
N SER A 90 -4.31 0.14 1.25
CA SER A 90 -3.67 -1.18 1.21
C SER A 90 -4.67 -2.30 0.93
N LYS A 91 -5.90 -2.20 1.44
CA LYS A 91 -7.00 -3.14 1.12
C LYS A 91 -7.28 -3.23 -0.38
N LEU A 92 -7.00 -2.17 -1.13
CA LEU A 92 -7.17 -2.09 -2.58
C LEU A 92 -5.98 -2.66 -3.37
N GLY A 93 -5.02 -3.31 -2.69
CA GLY A 93 -3.83 -3.88 -3.34
C GLY A 93 -2.76 -2.83 -3.69
N ILE A 94 -2.83 -1.62 -3.13
CA ILE A 94 -1.78 -0.61 -3.33
C ILE A 94 -0.63 -0.93 -2.37
N ASP A 95 0.28 -1.83 -2.78
CA ASP A 95 1.41 -2.30 -1.96
C ASP A 95 2.27 -1.17 -1.37
N LYS A 96 2.33 -0.02 -2.06
CA LYS A 96 3.06 1.16 -1.59
C LYS A 96 2.51 1.74 -0.29
N ALA A 97 1.27 1.46 0.09
CA ALA A 97 0.62 2.07 1.25
C ALA A 97 1.13 1.49 2.59
N LEU A 98 1.34 0.18 2.72
CA LEU A 98 1.95 -0.41 3.92
C LEU A 98 3.39 0.09 4.12
N TYR A 99 4.16 0.26 3.04
CA TYR A 99 5.47 0.91 3.11
C TYR A 99 5.39 2.34 3.68
N LYS A 100 4.31 3.09 3.42
CA LYS A 100 4.15 4.43 4.00
C LYS A 100 3.86 4.39 5.49
N ILE A 101 3.12 3.38 5.96
CA ILE A 101 2.86 3.10 7.38
C ILE A 101 4.17 2.73 8.09
N ASP A 102 4.96 1.83 7.52
CA ASP A 102 6.27 1.45 8.06
C ASP A 102 7.21 2.66 8.21
N ASN A 103 7.24 3.54 7.20
CA ASN A 103 7.97 4.80 7.27
C ASN A 103 7.45 5.77 8.35
N ILE A 104 6.18 5.68 8.75
CA ILE A 104 5.64 6.48 9.87
C ILE A 104 6.17 5.90 11.17
N PHE A 105 6.12 4.59 11.37
CA PHE A 105 6.68 3.93 12.54
C PHE A 105 8.18 4.15 12.71
N TYR A 106 8.94 4.22 11.62
CA TYR A 106 10.36 4.58 11.69
C TYR A 106 10.59 6.01 12.21
N LYS A 107 9.65 6.93 11.96
CA LYS A 107 9.74 8.34 12.40
C LYS A 107 9.25 8.56 13.82
N ILE A 108 8.31 7.75 14.31
CA ILE A 108 7.79 7.82 15.68
C ILE A 108 8.75 7.04 16.60
N ASN A 109 8.96 7.52 17.83
CA ASN A 109 9.90 6.96 18.81
C ASN A 109 9.90 5.41 18.87
N LYS A 110 11.07 4.78 18.74
CA LYS A 110 11.25 3.37 18.35
C LYS A 110 10.65 2.30 19.28
N ARG A 111 10.48 2.55 20.58
CA ARG A 111 9.97 1.53 21.52
C ARG A 111 8.44 1.48 21.52
N GLU A 112 7.78 2.60 21.76
CA GLU A 112 6.31 2.70 21.69
C GLU A 112 5.77 2.43 20.26
N SER A 113 6.60 2.72 19.26
CA SER A 113 6.32 2.41 17.86
C SER A 113 6.24 0.90 17.58
N LYS A 114 6.95 0.02 18.32
CA LYS A 114 6.96 -1.43 18.05
C LYS A 114 5.60 -2.07 18.31
N ASP A 115 5.05 -1.90 19.52
CA ASP A 115 3.79 -2.57 19.90
C ASP A 115 2.61 -2.03 19.08
N ASN A 116 2.63 -0.73 18.76
CA ASN A 116 1.65 -0.12 17.86
C ASN A 116 1.79 -0.64 16.43
N ALA A 117 3.02 -0.83 15.93
CA ALA A 117 3.25 -1.41 14.61
C ALA A 117 2.76 -2.86 14.53
N ILE A 118 3.02 -3.68 15.56
CA ILE A 118 2.51 -5.05 15.65
C ILE A 118 0.97 -5.03 15.55
N LYS A 119 0.29 -4.24 16.38
CA LYS A 119 -1.18 -4.11 16.34
C LYS A 119 -1.72 -3.72 14.97
N ILE A 120 -1.08 -2.74 14.30
CA ILE A 120 -1.50 -2.30 12.97
C ILE A 120 -1.27 -3.39 11.92
N TYR A 121 -0.15 -4.10 11.98
CA TYR A 121 0.11 -5.19 11.03
C TYR A 121 -0.79 -6.40 11.28
N ASP A 122 -1.08 -6.76 12.52
CA ASP A 122 -2.07 -7.79 12.84
C ASP A 122 -3.46 -7.42 12.30
N GLN A 123 -3.91 -6.17 12.51
CA GLN A 123 -5.14 -5.67 11.88
C GLN A 123 -5.09 -5.74 10.36
N ALA A 124 -3.95 -5.45 9.74
CA ALA A 124 -3.80 -5.53 8.29
C ALA A 124 -3.91 -6.98 7.77
N ILE A 125 -3.40 -7.94 8.54
CA ILE A 125 -3.53 -9.38 8.27
C ILE A 125 -4.99 -9.81 8.39
N GLU A 126 -5.70 -9.40 9.45
CA GLU A 126 -7.14 -9.67 9.64
C GLU A 126 -7.99 -9.10 8.50
N LEU A 127 -7.59 -7.95 7.94
CA LEU A 127 -8.21 -7.32 6.79
C LEU A 127 -7.85 -7.96 5.44
N GLY A 128 -7.04 -9.03 5.44
CA GLY A 128 -6.67 -9.77 4.22
C GLY A 128 -5.62 -9.06 3.36
N ILE A 129 -4.86 -8.10 3.90
CA ILE A 129 -3.80 -7.43 3.15
C ILE A 129 -2.62 -8.40 2.99
N ILE A 130 -2.48 -8.94 1.77
CA ILE A 130 -1.54 -10.00 1.39
C ILE A 130 -0.10 -9.70 1.80
N SER A 131 0.33 -8.44 1.70
CA SER A 131 1.70 -8.01 2.01
C SER A 131 1.95 -7.72 3.49
N ALA A 132 0.93 -7.67 4.35
CA ALA A 132 1.05 -7.36 5.77
C ALA A 132 1.92 -8.34 6.59
N PRO A 133 1.79 -9.68 6.42
CA PRO A 133 2.62 -10.63 7.18
C PRO A 133 4.12 -10.40 6.96
N ARG A 134 4.52 -9.96 5.75
CA ARG A 134 5.92 -9.64 5.46
C ARG A 134 6.43 -8.47 6.30
N TYR A 135 5.66 -7.41 6.43
CA TYR A 135 6.06 -6.25 7.25
C TYR A 135 6.15 -6.58 8.73
N LEU A 136 5.24 -7.44 9.21
CA LEU A 136 5.30 -7.94 10.59
C LEU A 136 6.52 -8.83 10.82
N ALA A 137 6.86 -9.69 9.85
CA ALA A 137 8.07 -10.50 9.90
C ALA A 137 9.35 -9.66 9.89
N ASP A 138 9.43 -8.65 9.01
CA ASP A 138 10.54 -7.68 8.96
C ASP A 138 10.70 -6.97 10.32
N LEU A 139 9.58 -6.63 10.97
CA LEU A 139 9.57 -6.04 12.30
C LEU A 139 10.11 -7.00 13.37
N TYR A 140 9.61 -8.24 13.45
CA TYR A 140 10.10 -9.23 14.42
C TYR A 140 11.58 -9.56 14.22
N SER A 141 12.02 -9.69 12.97
CA SER A 141 13.41 -9.92 12.58
C SER A 141 14.34 -8.82 13.12
N LYS A 142 13.92 -7.55 13.02
CA LYS A 142 14.65 -6.40 13.54
C LYS A 142 14.83 -6.41 15.06
N TYR A 143 13.91 -7.03 15.80
CA TYR A 143 13.98 -7.17 17.27
C TYR A 143 14.51 -8.54 17.71
N TYR A 144 15.12 -9.31 16.80
CA TYR A 144 15.73 -10.62 17.08
C TYR A 144 14.75 -11.70 17.55
N GLU A 145 13.46 -11.55 17.23
CA GLU A 145 12.41 -12.54 17.52
C GLU A 145 12.26 -13.50 16.33
N GLN A 146 13.27 -14.35 16.13
CA GLN A 146 13.43 -15.15 14.91
C GLN A 146 12.28 -16.13 14.66
N ASP A 147 11.77 -16.81 15.69
CA ASP A 147 10.67 -17.78 15.53
C ASP A 147 9.38 -17.11 15.04
N LEU A 148 9.09 -15.90 15.55
CA LEU A 148 7.94 -15.11 15.11
C LEU A 148 8.17 -14.56 13.69
N ALA A 149 9.35 -14.04 13.40
CA ALA A 149 9.69 -13.58 12.06
C ALA A 149 9.51 -14.70 11.02
N GLU A 150 10.01 -15.90 11.32
CA GLU A 150 9.88 -17.09 10.47
C GLU A 150 8.41 -17.46 10.23
N LYS A 151 7.60 -17.51 11.29
CA LYS A 151 6.15 -17.77 11.21
C LYS A 151 5.46 -16.82 10.22
N TYR A 152 5.72 -15.52 10.32
CA TYR A 152 5.03 -14.53 9.47
C TYR A 152 5.62 -14.44 8.06
N TYR A 153 6.91 -14.76 7.85
CA TYR A 153 7.46 -14.93 6.50
C TYR A 153 6.84 -16.13 5.77
N LEU A 154 6.63 -17.24 6.46
CA LEU A 154 5.92 -18.39 5.92
C LEU A 154 4.48 -18.03 5.53
N MET A 155 3.77 -17.31 6.39
CA MET A 155 2.43 -16.81 6.09
C MET A 155 2.42 -15.87 4.87
N ALA A 156 3.42 -14.98 4.74
CA ALA A 156 3.55 -14.11 3.56
C ALA A 156 3.77 -14.90 2.26
N PHE A 157 4.50 -16.01 2.36
CA PHE A 157 4.79 -16.91 1.26
C PHE A 157 3.57 -17.71 0.82
N GLU A 158 2.82 -18.26 1.78
CA GLU A 158 1.54 -18.94 1.52
C GLU A 158 0.54 -18.03 0.82
N ASN A 159 0.53 -16.75 1.20
CA ASN A 159 -0.30 -15.72 0.57
C ASN A 159 0.17 -15.30 -0.84
N GLY A 160 1.24 -15.91 -1.38
CA GLY A 160 1.68 -15.71 -2.78
C GLY A 160 2.54 -14.48 -3.03
N THR A 161 3.12 -13.86 -1.99
CA THR A 161 4.05 -12.73 -2.21
C THR A 161 5.40 -13.24 -2.74
N LEU A 162 5.70 -13.02 -4.03
CA LEU A 162 6.98 -13.41 -4.66
C LEU A 162 8.23 -12.85 -3.93
N THR A 163 8.09 -11.77 -3.17
CA THR A 163 9.19 -11.16 -2.40
C THR A 163 9.54 -11.89 -1.10
N SER A 164 8.67 -12.77 -0.59
CA SER A 164 8.99 -13.64 0.54
C SER A 164 9.90 -14.80 0.13
N VAL A 165 9.93 -15.17 -1.15
CA VAL A 165 10.79 -16.24 -1.70
C VAL A 165 12.27 -15.98 -1.43
N ASN A 166 12.76 -14.75 -1.61
CA ASN A 166 14.18 -14.43 -1.35
C ASN A 166 14.54 -14.51 0.14
N TRP A 167 13.61 -14.13 1.03
CA TRP A 167 13.80 -14.22 2.48
C TRP A 167 13.76 -15.67 2.97
N VAL A 168 12.81 -16.44 2.45
CA VAL A 168 12.68 -17.87 2.68
C VAL A 168 13.90 -18.61 2.12
N CYS A 169 14.39 -18.31 0.92
CA CYS A 169 15.64 -18.88 0.41
C CYS A 169 16.85 -18.58 1.32
N ASN A 170 16.96 -17.37 1.87
CA ASN A 170 18.05 -17.01 2.79
C ASN A 170 17.95 -17.72 4.15
N ILE A 171 16.76 -17.86 4.75
CA ILE A 171 16.57 -18.61 6.00
C ILE A 171 16.82 -20.11 5.78
N PHE A 172 16.42 -20.64 4.62
CA PHE A 172 16.37 -22.07 4.36
C PHE A 172 17.70 -22.62 3.81
N ASN A 173 18.53 -21.78 3.18
CA ASN A 173 19.90 -22.17 2.79
C ASN A 173 20.82 -22.50 3.98
N ASN A 174 20.49 -22.03 5.19
CA ASN A 174 21.24 -22.34 6.40
C ASN A 174 20.67 -23.55 7.19
N ASN A 175 19.58 -24.19 6.72
CA ASN A 175 19.01 -25.35 7.39
C ASN A 175 18.35 -26.34 6.40
N PRO A 176 18.92 -27.54 6.20
CA PRO A 176 18.47 -28.50 5.19
C PRO A 176 17.07 -29.09 5.46
N VAL A 177 16.65 -29.21 6.73
CA VAL A 177 15.29 -29.66 7.07
C VAL A 177 14.26 -28.63 6.62
N ARG A 178 14.61 -27.35 6.77
CA ARG A 178 13.76 -26.23 6.36
C ARG A 178 13.66 -26.20 4.84
N ALA A 179 14.77 -26.28 4.10
CA ALA A 179 14.77 -26.34 2.62
C ALA A 179 13.79 -27.39 2.04
N LEU A 180 13.65 -28.53 2.72
CA LEU A 180 12.74 -29.61 2.35
C LEU A 180 11.25 -29.25 2.56
N LEU A 181 10.93 -28.46 3.57
CA LEU A 181 9.58 -27.93 3.82
C LEU A 181 9.18 -26.94 2.73
N LEU A 182 10.09 -26.02 2.34
CA LEU A 182 9.88 -25.06 1.24
C LEU A 182 9.58 -25.77 -0.08
N LEU A 183 10.36 -26.79 -0.42
CA LEU A 183 10.15 -27.58 -1.63
C LEU A 183 8.79 -28.28 -1.64
N LYS A 184 8.34 -28.80 -0.49
CA LYS A 184 6.98 -29.38 -0.36
C LYS A 184 5.89 -28.33 -0.57
N MET A 185 6.05 -27.13 0.01
CA MET A 185 5.08 -26.04 -0.15
C MET A 185 5.00 -25.54 -1.59
N LEU A 186 6.15 -25.32 -2.26
CA LEU A 186 6.21 -24.95 -3.69
C LEU A 186 5.57 -26.01 -4.59
N ASN A 187 5.80 -27.29 -4.31
CA ASN A 187 5.18 -28.39 -5.04
C ASN A 187 3.66 -28.47 -4.84
N SER A 188 3.15 -28.09 -3.66
CA SER A 188 1.70 -28.04 -3.40
C SER A 188 1.00 -26.88 -4.14
N GLN A 189 1.58 -25.68 -4.14
CA GLN A 189 1.00 -24.54 -4.85
C GLN A 189 1.01 -24.72 -6.38
N THR A 190 2.05 -25.36 -6.92
CA THR A 190 2.12 -25.66 -8.36
C THR A 190 1.09 -26.70 -8.80
N SER A 191 0.77 -27.67 -7.93
CA SER A 191 -0.27 -28.67 -8.21
C SER A 191 -1.68 -28.07 -8.06
N GLU A 192 -1.90 -27.16 -7.12
CA GLU A 192 -3.17 -26.44 -6.95
C GLU A 192 -3.45 -25.43 -8.07
N MET A 193 -2.44 -24.68 -8.53
CA MET A 193 -2.52 -23.83 -9.73
C MET A 193 -2.83 -24.62 -11.00
N LYS A 194 -2.23 -25.81 -11.17
CA LYS A 194 -2.57 -26.72 -12.29
C LYS A 194 -4.02 -27.19 -12.21
N ARG A 195 -4.52 -27.47 -11.00
CA ARG A 195 -5.90 -27.92 -10.75
C ARG A 195 -6.94 -26.83 -11.01
N LEU A 196 -6.64 -25.58 -10.67
CA LEU A 196 -7.49 -24.42 -10.95
C LEU A 196 -7.57 -24.11 -12.45
N LYS A 197 -6.45 -24.20 -13.19
CA LYS A 197 -6.44 -24.05 -14.66
C LYS A 197 -7.24 -25.12 -15.40
N MET A 198 -7.36 -26.32 -14.85
CA MET A 198 -8.19 -27.41 -15.41
C MET A 198 -9.69 -27.26 -15.11
N LYS A 199 -10.08 -26.46 -14.11
CA LYS A 199 -11.50 -26.19 -13.78
C LYS A 199 -12.08 -24.97 -14.50
N SER A 200 -11.23 -24.17 -15.15
CA SER A 200 -11.61 -22.97 -15.91
C SER A 200 -11.70 -23.20 -17.43
N LEU A 201 -11.64 -24.46 -17.87
CA LEU A 201 -11.85 -24.94 -19.23
C LEU A 201 -13.13 -25.78 -19.26
#